data_AF-A0A960T097-F1
#
_entry.id   AF-A0A960T097-F1
#
_cell.length_a   1.000
_cell.length_b   1.000
_cell.length_c   1.000
_cell.angle_alpha   90.00
_cell.angle_beta   90.00
_cell.angle_gamma   90.00
#
_symmetry.space_group_name_H-M   'P 1'
#
loop_
_entity.id
_entity.type
_entity.pdbx_description
1 polymer ?
#
loop_
_entity_poly.entity_id
_entity_poly.type
_entity_poly.pdbx_seq_one_letter_code
_entity_poly.pdbx_strand_id
1 'polypeptide(L)'
;MPKLLRLALAAAFLSPALLRAGIDLRLPTENHHLFTDEPDRFYMYVDRTFEGEVSKPWEGGAYGYVRNAARINGEVILTKFHEGIDIQPINRDKAGNPLDLVCSIADGRVVHTSPVSGRSNYGKYVVVEHRWENSSVVSLYAHLAEVTCKP
;
A
#
# COMPACT_ATOMS: atom_id res chain seq x y z
N MET A 1 42.22 -5.23 63.85
CA MET A 1 40.86 -4.64 63.70
C MET A 1 40.94 -3.53 62.66
N PRO A 2 40.03 -3.36 61.69
CA PRO A 2 39.33 -4.30 60.81
C PRO A 2 39.81 -4.22 59.34
N LYS A 3 39.48 -5.24 58.55
CA LYS A 3 39.70 -5.36 57.10
C LYS A 3 38.77 -4.41 56.34
N LEU A 4 39.31 -3.52 55.50
CA LEU A 4 38.49 -2.74 54.55
C LEU A 4 38.11 -3.65 53.37
N LEU A 5 36.88 -4.17 53.45
CA LEU A 5 36.17 -4.87 52.40
C LEU A 5 35.95 -3.91 51.22
N ARG A 6 36.68 -4.10 50.12
CA ARG A 6 36.40 -3.40 48.86
C ARG A 6 35.12 -3.99 48.27
N LEU A 7 34.00 -3.28 48.42
CA LEU A 7 32.76 -3.59 47.72
C LEU A 7 32.98 -3.35 46.23
N ALA A 8 33.03 -4.41 45.43
CA ALA A 8 32.98 -4.31 43.99
C ALA A 8 31.52 -3.96 43.61
N LEU A 9 31.29 -2.73 43.16
CA LEU A 9 30.01 -2.33 42.59
C LEU A 9 29.96 -2.89 41.16
N ALA A 10 29.40 -4.09 41.00
CA ALA A 10 29.04 -4.60 39.70
C ALA A 10 27.86 -3.76 39.19
N ALA A 11 28.15 -2.76 38.35
CA ALA A 11 27.13 -2.09 37.57
C ALA A 11 26.54 -3.13 36.61
N ALA A 12 25.38 -3.69 36.97
CA ALA A 12 24.58 -4.46 36.06
C ALA A 12 24.16 -3.52 34.93
N PHE A 13 24.84 -3.60 33.78
CA PHE A 13 24.34 -3.06 32.54
C PHE A 13 23.06 -3.82 32.20
N LEU A 14 21.92 -3.30 32.65
CA LEU A 14 20.63 -3.58 32.04
C LEU A 14 20.77 -3.13 30.59
N SER A 15 21.16 -4.05 29.71
CA SER A 15 20.93 -3.88 28.29
C SER A 15 19.42 -3.69 28.17
N PRO A 16 18.91 -2.53 27.70
CA PRO A 16 17.53 -2.51 27.27
C PRO A 16 17.49 -3.55 26.17
N ALA A 17 16.81 -4.68 26.42
CA ALA A 17 16.32 -5.47 25.31
C ALA A 17 15.60 -4.46 24.42
N LEU A 18 16.09 -4.24 23.20
CA LEU A 18 15.35 -3.46 22.23
C LEU A 18 14.00 -4.18 22.15
N LEU A 19 12.98 -3.61 22.79
CA LEU A 19 11.61 -3.91 22.48
C LEU A 19 11.52 -3.61 21.00
N ARG A 20 11.51 -4.69 20.20
CA ARG A 20 11.28 -4.58 18.77
C ARG A 20 9.88 -4.04 18.65
N ALA A 21 9.76 -2.73 18.46
CA ALA A 21 8.47 -2.12 18.15
C ALA A 21 7.89 -2.91 16.97
N GLY A 22 6.66 -3.42 17.13
CA GLY A 22 5.99 -4.14 16.07
C GLY A 22 5.87 -3.26 14.83
N ILE A 23 5.66 -3.89 13.67
CA ILE A 23 5.35 -3.14 12.45
C ILE A 23 3.96 -2.51 12.64
N ASP A 24 3.90 -1.19 12.78
CA ASP A 24 2.66 -0.44 12.92
C ASP A 24 2.06 -0.18 11.53
N LEU A 25 1.35 -1.18 11.00
CA LEU A 25 0.68 -1.09 9.70
C LEU A 25 -0.67 -0.39 9.82
N ARG A 26 -0.92 0.53 8.89
CA ARG A 26 -2.19 1.23 8.69
C ARG A 26 -2.63 1.15 7.24
N LEU A 27 -3.92 1.33 7.00
CA LEU A 27 -4.44 1.50 5.65
C LEU A 27 -3.93 2.81 5.04
N PRO A 28 -3.67 2.84 3.72
CA PRO A 28 -3.15 4.02 3.05
C PRO A 28 -4.23 5.06 2.75
N THR A 29 -5.50 4.76 2.98
CA THR A 29 -6.64 5.69 2.88
C THR A 29 -7.57 5.49 4.08
N GLU A 30 -8.57 6.35 4.20
CA GLU A 30 -9.63 6.23 5.23
C GLU A 30 -10.65 5.12 4.93
N ASN A 31 -10.52 4.40 3.80
CA ASN A 31 -11.43 3.32 3.47
C ASN A 31 -11.11 2.05 4.28
N HIS A 32 -11.90 1.79 5.32
CA HIS A 32 -11.72 0.64 6.22
C HIS A 32 -12.53 -0.61 5.84
N HIS A 33 -13.20 -0.63 4.68
CA HIS A 33 -14.05 -1.77 4.26
C HIS A 33 -13.29 -3.09 4.05
N LEU A 34 -11.96 -3.07 4.00
CA LEU A 34 -11.15 -4.29 4.02
C LEU A 34 -11.42 -5.17 5.25
N PHE A 35 -11.83 -4.55 6.36
CA PHE A 35 -12.10 -5.24 7.62
C PHE A 35 -13.59 -5.52 7.84
N THR A 36 -14.41 -5.37 6.81
CA THR A 36 -15.84 -5.69 6.84
C THR A 36 -16.17 -6.76 5.80
N ASP A 37 -17.40 -7.27 5.80
CA ASP A 37 -17.89 -8.21 4.79
C ASP A 37 -18.39 -7.49 3.52
N GLU A 38 -17.81 -6.35 3.16
CA GLU A 38 -18.21 -5.50 2.02
C GLU A 38 -17.01 -5.21 1.10
N PRO A 39 -16.41 -6.24 0.46
CA PRO A 39 -15.19 -6.06 -0.33
C PRO A 39 -15.40 -5.18 -1.58
N ASP A 40 -16.64 -5.13 -2.10
CA ASP A 40 -17.08 -4.28 -3.20
C ASP A 40 -17.14 -2.79 -2.82
N ARG A 41 -17.00 -2.46 -1.53
CA ARG A 41 -16.81 -1.09 -1.02
C ARG A 41 -15.36 -0.75 -0.73
N PHE A 42 -14.46 -1.75 -0.70
CA PHE A 42 -13.03 -1.54 -0.51
C PHE A 42 -12.26 -1.48 -1.82
N TYR A 43 -12.50 -2.43 -2.72
CA TYR A 43 -11.77 -2.52 -3.99
C TYR A 43 -12.44 -1.69 -5.08
N MET A 44 -11.64 -0.91 -5.80
CA MET A 44 -12.12 -0.14 -6.94
C MET A 44 -12.45 -1.07 -8.11
N TYR A 45 -13.67 -0.96 -8.64
CA TYR A 45 -14.05 -1.71 -9.83
C TYR A 45 -13.23 -1.29 -11.06
N VAL A 46 -13.13 -2.20 -12.02
CA VAL A 46 -12.59 -1.91 -13.35
C VAL A 46 -13.70 -1.89 -14.37
N ASP A 47 -13.72 -0.91 -15.27
CA ASP A 47 -14.60 -0.95 -16.43
C ASP A 47 -14.13 -2.08 -17.36
N ARG A 48 -15.02 -3.04 -17.64
CA ARG A 48 -14.76 -4.15 -18.54
C ARG A 48 -15.79 -4.16 -19.66
N THR A 49 -15.30 -4.05 -20.89
CA THR A 49 -16.08 -4.31 -22.11
C THR A 49 -15.50 -5.54 -22.79
N PHE A 50 -16.30 -6.58 -22.96
CA PHE A 50 -15.90 -7.80 -23.67
C PHE A 50 -17.09 -8.35 -24.45
N GLU A 51 -16.91 -8.58 -25.75
CA GLU A 51 -17.93 -9.13 -26.65
C GLU A 51 -19.29 -8.39 -26.62
N GLY A 52 -19.23 -7.06 -26.49
CA GLY A 52 -20.42 -6.20 -26.45
C GLY A 52 -20.99 -5.99 -25.05
N GLU A 53 -20.58 -6.78 -24.07
CA GLU A 53 -21.05 -6.69 -22.69
C GLU A 53 -20.20 -5.73 -21.87
N VAL A 54 -20.85 -4.79 -21.18
CA VAL A 54 -20.24 -3.83 -20.27
C VAL A 54 -20.49 -4.25 -18.83
N SER A 55 -19.45 -4.24 -18.01
CA SER A 55 -19.51 -4.67 -16.60
C SER A 55 -18.50 -3.91 -15.74
N LYS A 56 -18.72 -3.91 -14.42
CA LYS A 56 -17.88 -3.25 -13.42
C LYS A 56 -17.55 -4.19 -12.24
N PRO A 57 -16.79 -5.29 -12.46
CA PRO A 57 -16.40 -6.19 -11.38
C PRO A 57 -15.50 -5.45 -10.37
N TRP A 58 -15.85 -5.51 -9.09
CA TRP A 58 -15.06 -4.92 -7.99
C TRP A 58 -13.77 -5.70 -7.77
N GLU A 59 -13.77 -7.00 -8.06
CA GLU A 59 -12.61 -7.90 -7.98
C GLU A 59 -11.46 -7.40 -8.84
N GLY A 60 -11.76 -6.56 -9.83
CA GLY A 60 -10.81 -5.85 -10.67
C GLY A 60 -9.72 -5.11 -9.91
N GLY A 61 -10.06 -4.55 -8.74
CA GLY A 61 -9.14 -3.82 -7.89
C GLY A 61 -8.35 -4.69 -6.91
N ALA A 62 -8.68 -5.97 -6.77
CA ALA A 62 -7.97 -6.86 -5.88
C ALA A 62 -6.61 -7.29 -6.44
N TYR A 63 -5.66 -7.53 -5.54
CA TYR A 63 -4.38 -8.15 -5.90
C TYR A 63 -4.63 -9.52 -6.52
N GLY A 64 -3.92 -9.83 -7.59
CA GLY A 64 -4.03 -11.13 -8.24
C GLY A 64 -5.14 -11.25 -9.27
N TYR A 65 -5.95 -10.21 -9.47
CA TYR A 65 -6.95 -10.20 -10.52
C TYR A 65 -6.30 -10.31 -11.91
N VAL A 66 -6.85 -11.16 -12.78
CA VAL A 66 -6.42 -11.27 -14.16
C VAL A 66 -7.49 -10.67 -15.06
N ARG A 67 -7.08 -9.82 -16.00
CA ARG A 67 -7.97 -9.03 -16.86
C ARG A 67 -7.56 -9.13 -18.33
N ASN A 68 -8.22 -8.31 -19.16
CA ASN A 68 -8.08 -8.29 -20.62
C ASN A 68 -8.48 -9.65 -21.23
N ALA A 69 -9.78 -9.88 -21.26
CA ALA A 69 -10.37 -11.06 -21.87
C ALA A 69 -10.12 -11.08 -23.39
N ALA A 70 -9.72 -12.24 -23.90
CA ALA A 70 -9.54 -12.50 -25.31
C ALA A 70 -10.10 -13.89 -25.64
N ARG A 71 -10.79 -14.03 -26.77
CA ARG A 71 -11.25 -15.34 -27.25
C ARG A 71 -10.21 -15.94 -28.20
N ILE A 72 -9.70 -17.11 -27.86
CA ILE A 72 -8.75 -17.88 -28.67
C ILE A 72 -9.30 -19.29 -28.80
N ASN A 73 -9.49 -19.76 -30.04
CA ASN A 73 -10.02 -21.11 -30.33
C ASN A 73 -11.33 -21.44 -29.61
N GLY A 74 -12.20 -20.44 -29.41
CA GLY A 74 -13.47 -20.60 -28.71
C GLY A 74 -13.39 -20.46 -27.18
N GLU A 75 -12.20 -20.44 -26.59
CA GLU A 75 -11.99 -20.27 -25.14
C GLU A 75 -11.70 -18.81 -24.78
N VAL A 76 -12.23 -18.35 -23.65
CA VAL A 76 -11.91 -17.03 -23.10
C VAL A 76 -10.70 -17.15 -22.18
N ILE A 77 -9.63 -16.45 -22.51
CA ILE A 77 -8.44 -16.32 -21.67
C ILE A 77 -8.30 -14.90 -21.12
N LEU A 78 -7.64 -14.75 -19.99
CA LEU A 78 -7.29 -13.47 -19.38
C LEU A 78 -5.78 -13.27 -19.50
N THR A 79 -5.36 -12.12 -20.00
CA THR A 79 -3.99 -11.91 -20.50
C THR A 79 -3.14 -10.98 -19.65
N LYS A 80 -3.71 -10.36 -18.62
CA LYS A 80 -3.00 -9.34 -17.83
C LYS A 80 -3.24 -9.50 -16.33
N PHE A 81 -2.18 -9.74 -15.57
CA PHE A 81 -2.20 -9.80 -14.11
C PHE A 81 -2.23 -8.40 -13.48
N HIS A 82 -2.88 -8.28 -12.32
CA HIS A 82 -2.91 -7.07 -11.50
C HIS A 82 -1.99 -7.23 -10.28
N GLU A 83 -0.87 -6.50 -10.31
CA GLU A 83 0.17 -6.54 -9.27
C GLU A 83 -0.14 -5.68 -8.05
N GLY A 84 -1.10 -4.76 -8.16
CA GLY A 84 -1.46 -3.79 -7.12
C GLY A 84 -2.80 -4.10 -6.47
N ILE A 85 -3.18 -3.21 -5.56
CA ILE A 85 -4.54 -3.12 -5.02
C ILE A 85 -5.05 -1.73 -5.37
N ASP A 86 -6.20 -1.66 -6.04
CA ASP A 86 -6.88 -0.41 -6.29
C ASP A 86 -7.96 -0.23 -5.21
N ILE A 87 -7.79 0.78 -4.36
CA ILE A 87 -8.71 1.07 -3.25
C ILE A 87 -9.79 2.05 -3.74
N GLN A 88 -11.05 1.71 -3.50
CA GLN A 88 -12.17 2.57 -3.83
C GLN A 88 -12.13 3.83 -2.95
N PRO A 89 -12.24 5.04 -3.54
CA PRO A 89 -12.30 6.25 -2.75
C PRO A 89 -13.66 6.41 -2.08
N ILE A 90 -13.66 6.90 -0.85
CA ILE A 90 -14.88 7.17 -0.08
C ILE A 90 -15.40 8.60 -0.27
N ASN A 91 -14.54 9.53 -0.68
CA ASN A 91 -14.91 10.92 -0.98
C ASN A 91 -14.66 11.26 -2.45
N ARG A 92 -15.62 12.00 -3.05
CA ARG A 92 -15.51 12.50 -4.42
C ARG A 92 -16.03 13.93 -4.54
N ASP A 93 -15.45 14.69 -5.46
CA ASP A 93 -15.99 16.01 -5.84
C ASP A 93 -17.23 15.89 -6.75
N LYS A 94 -17.78 17.03 -7.17
CA LYS A 94 -18.96 17.08 -8.07
C LYS A 94 -18.69 16.50 -9.46
N ALA A 95 -17.44 16.45 -9.91
CA ALA A 95 -17.04 15.85 -11.18
C ALA A 95 -16.72 14.35 -11.04
N GLY A 96 -16.77 13.81 -9.81
CA GLY A 96 -16.48 12.42 -9.52
C GLY A 96 -15.00 12.14 -9.24
N ASN A 97 -14.14 13.15 -9.14
CA ASN A 97 -12.72 12.94 -8.84
C ASN A 97 -12.54 12.48 -7.38
N PRO A 98 -11.67 11.49 -7.11
CA PRO A 98 -11.32 11.08 -5.74
C PRO A 98 -10.72 12.24 -4.94
N LEU A 99 -11.11 12.36 -3.67
CA LEU A 99 -10.60 13.38 -2.74
C LEU A 99 -9.83 12.79 -1.55
N ASP A 100 -9.77 11.47 -1.45
CA ASP A 100 -9.15 10.78 -0.31
C ASP A 100 -7.67 11.12 -0.18
N LEU A 101 -7.24 11.37 1.06
CA LEU A 101 -5.83 11.51 1.37
C LEU A 101 -5.16 10.13 1.30
N VAL A 102 -4.02 10.06 0.60
CA VAL A 102 -3.19 8.85 0.54
C VAL A 102 -2.00 9.00 1.48
N CYS A 103 -1.89 8.12 2.45
CA CYS A 103 -0.86 8.10 3.49
C CYS A 103 0.02 6.86 3.41
N SER A 104 1.25 6.99 3.93
CA SER A 104 2.17 5.87 4.05
C SER A 104 1.63 4.79 4.99
N ILE A 105 1.76 3.52 4.61
CA ILE A 105 1.22 2.35 5.34
C ILE A 105 1.92 2.10 6.68
N ALA A 106 3.09 2.70 6.88
CA ALA A 106 3.89 2.66 8.08
C ALA A 106 4.88 3.84 8.05
N ASP A 107 5.65 4.01 9.12
CA ASP A 107 6.81 4.88 9.10
C ASP A 107 7.81 4.41 8.03
N GLY A 108 8.42 5.38 7.35
CA GLY A 108 9.31 5.12 6.24
C GLY A 108 9.91 6.39 5.67
N ARG A 109 10.83 6.21 4.73
CA ARG A 109 11.48 7.28 3.99
C ARG A 109 10.94 7.30 2.57
N VAL A 110 10.48 8.46 2.12
CA VAL A 110 10.20 8.66 0.68
C VAL A 110 11.53 8.52 -0.07
N VAL A 111 11.62 7.58 -1.00
CA VAL A 111 12.85 7.35 -1.79
C VAL A 111 12.70 7.80 -3.24
N HIS A 112 11.46 7.97 -3.71
CA HIS A 112 11.18 8.48 -5.04
C HIS A 112 9.83 9.19 -5.12
N THR A 113 9.77 10.25 -5.92
CA THR A 113 8.52 10.90 -6.33
C THR A 113 8.52 11.12 -7.84
N SER A 114 7.39 10.81 -8.49
CA SER A 114 7.13 11.11 -9.89
C SER A 114 5.87 11.98 -9.99
N PRO A 115 6.02 13.32 -10.03
CA PRO A 115 4.87 14.23 -10.03
C PRO A 115 4.21 14.41 -11.41
N VAL A 116 4.75 13.78 -12.46
CA VAL A 116 4.28 13.91 -13.85
C VAL A 116 3.62 12.60 -14.30
N SER A 117 2.32 12.65 -14.61
CA SER A 117 1.50 11.47 -14.89
C SER A 117 1.90 10.68 -16.14
N GLY A 118 2.52 11.32 -17.14
CA GLY A 118 2.87 10.67 -18.41
C GLY A 118 4.19 9.88 -18.41
N ARG A 119 4.92 9.82 -17.30
CA ARG A 119 6.26 9.18 -17.26
C ARG A 119 6.24 7.66 -17.06
N SER A 120 5.10 7.10 -16.67
CA SER A 120 4.92 5.67 -16.45
C SER A 120 3.44 5.29 -16.55
N ASN A 121 3.17 3.98 -16.55
CA ASN A 121 1.81 3.45 -16.39
C ASN A 121 1.22 3.67 -14.98
N TYR A 122 2.01 4.08 -13.97
CA TYR A 122 1.54 4.38 -12.61
C TYR A 122 1.00 5.81 -12.44
N GLY A 123 0.97 6.63 -13.49
CA GLY A 123 0.56 8.02 -13.36
C GLY A 123 1.55 8.82 -12.50
N LYS A 124 1.02 9.69 -11.62
CA LYS A 124 1.82 10.31 -10.56
C LYS A 124 1.95 9.31 -9.42
N TYR A 125 3.15 9.13 -8.89
CA TYR A 125 3.37 8.13 -7.84
C TYR A 125 4.49 8.51 -6.87
N VAL A 126 4.45 7.86 -5.71
CA VAL A 126 5.42 7.98 -4.62
C VAL A 126 5.89 6.59 -4.22
N VAL A 127 7.18 6.45 -3.91
CA VAL A 127 7.77 5.22 -3.39
C VAL A 127 8.32 5.49 -2.00
N VAL A 128 7.91 4.67 -1.03
CA VAL A 128 8.38 4.75 0.36
C VAL A 128 9.13 3.47 0.71
N GLU A 129 10.35 3.63 1.21
CA GLU A 129 11.14 2.57 1.80
C GLU A 129 10.84 2.49 3.31
N HIS A 130 10.53 1.30 3.77
CA HIS A 130 10.32 0.98 5.18
C HIS A 130 11.43 0.08 5.67
N ARG A 131 12.00 0.43 6.84
CA ARG A 131 12.96 -0.43 7.52
C ARG A 131 12.22 -1.33 8.49
N TRP A 132 11.84 -2.51 8.02
CA TRP A 132 11.24 -3.53 8.88
C TRP A 132 12.31 -4.53 9.25
N GLU A 133 12.61 -4.59 10.54
CA GLU A 133 13.61 -5.51 11.05
C GLU A 133 14.98 -5.29 10.36
N ASN A 134 15.51 -6.34 9.74
CA ASN A 134 16.75 -6.32 8.98
C ASN A 134 16.52 -6.28 7.45
N SER A 135 15.27 -6.09 7.00
CA SER A 135 14.90 -6.04 5.58
C SER A 135 14.44 -4.64 5.14
N SER A 136 14.65 -4.33 3.86
CA SER A 136 14.03 -3.17 3.22
C SER A 136 12.75 -3.65 2.54
N VAL A 137 11.64 -2.98 2.84
CA VAL A 137 10.35 -3.22 2.19
C VAL A 137 9.91 -1.93 1.54
N VAL A 138 9.43 -2.01 0.31
CA VAL A 138 9.05 -0.84 -0.47
C VAL A 138 7.55 -0.87 -0.74
N SER A 139 6.88 0.26 -0.51
CA SER A 139 5.50 0.50 -0.92
C SER A 139 5.47 1.53 -2.05
N LEU A 140 4.50 1.39 -2.97
CA LEU A 140 4.28 2.28 -4.09
C LEU A 140 2.83 2.78 -4.07
N TYR A 141 2.66 4.09 -4.19
CA TYR A 141 1.37 4.77 -4.21
C TYR A 141 1.18 5.41 -5.59
N ALA A 142 0.27 4.87 -6.40
CA ALA A 142 0.08 5.22 -7.81
C ALA A 142 -1.20 6.04 -8.07
N HIS A 143 -1.32 6.52 -9.30
CA HIS A 143 -2.51 7.21 -9.82
C HIS A 143 -2.95 8.41 -8.97
N LEU A 144 -1.97 9.08 -8.34
CA LEU A 144 -2.23 10.20 -7.45
C LEU A 144 -2.68 11.44 -8.25
N ALA A 145 -3.64 12.18 -7.71
CA ALA A 145 -4.02 13.49 -8.24
C ALA A 145 -2.89 14.51 -8.04
N GLU A 146 -2.23 14.46 -6.88
CA GLU A 146 -1.16 15.36 -6.46
C GLU A 146 -0.11 14.62 -5.61
N VAL A 147 1.15 15.10 -5.63
CA VAL A 147 2.23 14.62 -4.77
C VAL A 147 2.71 15.79 -3.92
N THR A 148 2.58 15.68 -2.60
CA THR A 148 2.89 16.76 -1.64
C THR A 148 4.16 16.50 -0.81
N CYS A 149 4.74 15.30 -0.90
CA CYS A 149 5.97 14.92 -0.20
C CYS A 149 7.22 15.03 -1.09
N LYS A 150 8.41 14.93 -0.47
CA LYS A 150 9.72 14.96 -1.14
C LYS A 150 10.61 13.81 -0.62
N PRO A 151 11.56 13.30 -1.44
CA PRO A 151 12.55 12.30 -1.01
C PRO A 151 13.57 12.80 0.03
#